data_AF-A0A5J4RDY6-F1
#
_entry.id   AF-A0A5J4RDY6-F1
#
_cell.length_a   1.000
_cell.length_b   1.000
_cell.length_c   1.000
_cell.angle_alpha   90.00
_cell.angle_beta   90.00
_cell.angle_gamma   90.00
#
_symmetry.space_group_name_H-M   'P 1'
#
loop_
_entity.id
_entity.type
_entity.pdbx_description
1 polymer ?
#
loop_
_entity_poly.entity_id
_entity_poly.type
_entity_poly.pdbx_seq_one_letter_code
_entity_poly.pdbx_strand_id
1 'polypeptide(L)'
;MGSYLATDREKVQVNNASSITPADVSGIEREIDQIDETLPVLHAFVIPGGSRSAAVCHVCRTVCRRAERCVLAFAGKYPVSSNLLAYLNRLSDYLFVLSRKININEKRNEIFWVKSS
;
A
#
# COMPACT_ATOMS: atom_id res chain seq x y z
N MET A 1 -10.35 15.52 -26.03
CA MET A 1 -8.93 15.34 -26.42
C MET A 1 -8.21 16.63 -26.85
N GLY A 2 -8.87 17.80 -26.94
CA GLY A 2 -8.18 19.09 -27.18
C GLY A 2 -7.92 19.93 -25.93
N SER A 3 -8.72 19.73 -24.86
CA SER A 3 -8.63 20.55 -23.64
C SER A 3 -7.47 20.19 -22.71
N TYR A 4 -6.79 19.05 -22.91
CA TYR A 4 -5.70 18.61 -22.02
C TYR A 4 -4.34 19.26 -22.40
N LEU A 5 -4.24 19.87 -23.58
CA LEU A 5 -3.02 20.54 -24.07
C LEU A 5 -2.91 22.01 -23.66
N ALA A 6 -3.95 22.59 -23.04
CA ALA A 6 -4.08 24.04 -22.82
C ALA A 6 -4.02 24.48 -21.35
N THR A 7 -3.64 23.60 -20.41
CA THR A 7 -3.41 24.05 -19.03
C THR A 7 -1.92 24.30 -18.82
N ASP A 8 -1.64 25.60 -18.74
CA ASP A 8 -0.36 26.22 -18.50
C ASP A 8 0.30 25.73 -17.20
N ARG A 9 1.63 25.58 -17.25
CA ARG A 9 2.47 25.15 -16.12
C ARG A 9 2.77 26.34 -15.21
N GLU A 10 1.78 26.95 -14.57
CA GLU A 10 2.08 27.93 -13.52
C GLU A 10 1.09 27.82 -12.35
N LYS A 11 1.66 27.55 -11.16
CA LYS A 11 1.01 27.47 -9.84
C LYS A 11 0.10 26.25 -9.60
N VAL A 12 0.68 25.06 -9.61
CA VAL A 12 0.31 24.12 -8.55
C VAL A 12 1.05 24.62 -7.30
N GLN A 13 0.37 25.44 -6.49
CA GLN A 13 0.71 25.49 -5.08
C GLN A 13 0.66 24.05 -4.61
N VAL A 14 1.83 23.45 -4.37
CA VAL A 14 1.92 22.16 -3.72
C VAL A 14 1.30 22.42 -2.36
N ASN A 15 0.01 22.07 -2.22
CA ASN A 15 -0.73 22.35 -1.01
C ASN A 15 0.08 21.77 0.15
N ASN A 16 0.57 22.64 1.04
CA ASN A 16 1.18 22.29 2.33
C ASN A 16 0.16 21.64 3.30
N ALA A 17 -0.87 20.98 2.77
CA ALA A 17 -1.95 20.33 3.51
C ALA A 17 -1.68 18.85 3.80
N SER A 18 -0.52 18.31 3.41
CA SER A 18 -0.26 16.86 3.45
C SER A 18 1.13 16.51 3.98
N SER A 19 1.51 17.08 5.11
CA SER A 19 2.67 16.58 5.87
C SER A 19 2.24 15.34 6.63
N ILE A 20 2.67 14.16 6.15
CA ILE A 20 2.46 12.90 6.88
C ILE A 20 3.19 13.00 8.23
N THR A 21 2.41 12.88 9.29
CA THR A 21 2.92 12.93 10.66
C THR A 21 3.35 11.53 11.12
N PRO A 22 4.23 11.44 12.12
CA PRO A 22 4.54 10.15 12.74
C PRO A 22 3.29 9.45 13.31
N ALA A 23 2.29 10.23 13.75
CA ALA A 23 1.03 9.68 14.25
C ALA A 23 0.23 8.94 13.18
N ASP A 24 0.30 9.39 11.91
CA ASP A 24 -0.35 8.70 10.78
C ASP A 24 0.30 7.33 10.52
N VAL A 25 1.63 7.25 10.63
CA VAL A 25 2.37 5.98 10.49
C VAL A 25 2.00 5.03 11.62
N SER A 26 2.04 5.51 12.87
CA SER A 26 1.65 4.70 14.04
C SER A 26 0.18 4.29 14.02
N GLY A 27 -0.69 5.10 13.42
CA GLY A 27 -2.10 4.75 13.20
C GLY A 27 -2.24 3.53 12.31
N ILE A 28 -1.55 3.51 11.16
CA ILE A 28 -1.54 2.35 10.25
C ILE A 28 -0.93 1.12 10.93
N GLU A 29 0.16 1.28 11.68
CA GLU A 29 0.78 0.17 12.41
C GLU A 29 -0.19 -0.47 13.40
N ARG A 30 -0.94 0.33 14.16
CA ARG A 30 -1.96 -0.19 15.07
C ARG A 30 -3.07 -0.96 14.35
N GLU A 31 -3.53 -0.46 13.20
CA GLU A 31 -4.53 -1.15 12.39
C GLU A 31 -3.99 -2.46 11.79
N ILE A 32 -2.71 -2.49 11.39
CA ILE A 32 -2.04 -3.71 10.96
C ILE A 32 -2.05 -4.74 12.09
N ASP A 33 -1.61 -4.36 13.29
CA ASP A 33 -1.52 -5.25 14.44
C ASP A 33 -2.89 -5.81 14.82
N GLN A 34 -3.92 -4.97 14.87
CA GLN A 34 -5.30 -5.39 15.16
C GLN A 34 -5.83 -6.41 14.15
N ILE A 35 -5.54 -6.22 12.87
CA ILE A 35 -5.99 -7.18 11.85
C ILE A 35 -5.16 -8.46 11.96
N ASP A 36 -3.84 -8.35 12.11
CA ASP A 36 -2.92 -9.50 12.15
C ASP A 36 -3.20 -10.44 13.33
N GLU A 37 -3.58 -9.90 14.50
CA GLU A 37 -4.05 -10.69 15.66
C GLU A 37 -5.22 -11.62 15.32
N THR A 38 -6.04 -11.26 14.33
CA THR A 38 -7.19 -12.05 13.90
C THR A 38 -6.87 -13.00 12.74
N LEU A 39 -5.65 -12.95 12.19
CA LEU A 39 -5.22 -13.78 11.08
C LEU A 39 -4.47 -15.02 11.56
N PRO A 40 -4.60 -16.16 10.86
CA PRO A 40 -3.73 -17.30 11.09
C PRO A 40 -2.29 -16.95 10.71
N VAL A 41 -1.35 -17.50 11.47
CA VAL A 41 0.09 -17.32 11.24
C VAL A 41 0.45 -17.71 9.81
N LEU A 42 1.21 -16.83 9.15
CA LEU A 42 1.62 -17.04 7.76
C LEU A 42 2.86 -17.93 7.70
N HIS A 43 2.70 -19.16 7.20
CA HIS A 43 3.80 -20.13 7.06
C HIS A 43 4.36 -20.23 5.63
N ALA A 44 3.70 -19.63 4.64
CA ALA A 44 4.09 -19.68 3.23
C ALA A 44 3.74 -18.39 2.49
N PHE A 45 4.37 -18.16 1.33
CA PHE A 45 4.07 -16.99 0.51
C PHE A 45 2.62 -17.03 -0.01
N VAL A 46 1.87 -15.95 0.21
CA VAL A 46 0.51 -15.80 -0.33
C VAL A 46 0.58 -15.36 -1.78
N ILE A 47 -0.10 -16.09 -2.66
CA ILE A 47 -0.31 -15.69 -4.04
C ILE A 47 -1.51 -14.73 -4.09
N PRO A 48 -1.38 -13.57 -4.76
CA PRO A 48 -2.49 -12.63 -4.88
C PRO A 48 -3.71 -13.29 -5.54
N GLY A 49 -4.80 -13.38 -4.79
CA GLY A 49 -6.00 -14.10 -5.20
C GLY A 49 -6.97 -14.34 -4.04
N GLY A 50 -7.88 -15.30 -4.23
CA GLY A 50 -8.99 -15.58 -3.31
C GLY A 50 -10.26 -14.88 -3.77
N SER A 51 -10.60 -13.75 -3.15
CA SER A 51 -11.76 -12.93 -3.48
C SER A 51 -11.44 -11.80 -4.47
N ARG A 52 -12.46 -11.26 -5.16
CA ARG A 52 -12.31 -10.07 -6.01
C ARG A 52 -11.81 -8.88 -5.19
N SER A 53 -12.33 -8.72 -3.98
CA SER A 53 -11.96 -7.67 -3.03
C SER A 53 -10.49 -7.79 -2.61
N ALA A 54 -10.02 -8.99 -2.25
CA ALA A 54 -8.60 -9.22 -1.92
C ALA A 54 -7.68 -9.01 -3.13
N ALA A 55 -8.11 -9.40 -4.34
CA ALA A 55 -7.35 -9.14 -5.56
C ALA A 55 -7.17 -7.63 -5.80
N VAL A 56 -8.23 -6.83 -5.57
CA VAL A 56 -8.15 -5.36 -5.64
C VAL A 56 -7.16 -4.81 -4.59
N CYS A 57 -7.18 -5.31 -3.36
CA CYS A 57 -6.18 -4.94 -2.34
C CYS A 57 -4.75 -5.22 -2.80
N HIS A 58 -4.51 -6.37 -3.44
CA HIS A 58 -3.19 -6.66 -4.01
C HIS A 58 -2.82 -5.73 -5.18
N VAL A 59 -3.77 -5.35 -6.02
CA VAL A 59 -3.53 -4.32 -7.07
C VAL A 59 -3.14 -3.00 -6.43
N CYS A 60 -3.92 -2.51 -5.45
CA CYS A 60 -3.60 -1.29 -4.70
C CYS A 60 -2.20 -1.38 -4.07
N ARG A 61 -1.83 -2.53 -3.49
CA ARG A 61 -0.49 -2.75 -2.93
C ARG A 61 0.61 -2.58 -3.98
N THR A 62 0.43 -3.09 -5.20
CA THR A 62 1.41 -2.89 -6.28
C THR A 62 1.51 -1.43 -6.72
N VAL A 63 0.41 -0.69 -6.69
CA VAL A 63 0.38 0.75 -6.98
C VAL A 63 1.13 1.52 -5.89
N CYS A 64 0.89 1.23 -4.61
CA CYS A 64 1.62 1.83 -3.49
C CYS A 64 3.12 1.56 -3.58
N ARG A 65 3.55 0.31 -3.84
CA ARG A 65 4.97 -0.04 -4.02
C ARG A 65 5.59 0.64 -5.25
N ARG A 66 4.80 0.88 -6.31
CA ARG A 66 5.26 1.67 -7.46
C ARG A 66 5.45 3.14 -7.09
N ALA A 67 4.51 3.73 -6.34
CA ALA A 67 4.62 5.10 -5.85
C ALA A 67 5.84 5.25 -4.92
N GLU A 68 6.06 4.32 -3.99
CA GLU A 68 7.24 4.26 -3.12
C GLU A 68 8.55 4.29 -3.93
N ARG A 69 8.68 3.46 -4.97
CA ARG A 69 9.86 3.49 -5.85
C ARG A 69 10.05 4.82 -6.57
N CYS A 70 8.96 5.43 -7.06
CA CYS A 70 9.04 6.76 -7.69
C CYS A 70 9.50 7.83 -6.68
N VAL A 71 8.97 7.80 -5.47
CA VAL A 71 9.35 8.73 -4.39
C VAL A 71 10.79 8.51 -3.96
N LEU A 72 11.26 7.26 -3.84
CA LEU A 72 12.66 6.95 -3.55
C LEU A 72 13.61 7.45 -4.66
N ALA A 73 13.26 7.26 -5.93
CA ALA A 73 14.05 7.77 -7.05
C ALA A 73 14.11 9.32 -7.06
N PHE A 74 13.02 9.97 -6.64
CA PHE A 74 12.97 11.42 -6.46
C PHE A 74 13.78 11.88 -5.25
N ALA A 75 13.74 11.14 -4.14
CA ALA A 75 14.50 11.40 -2.91
C ALA A 75 16.02 11.39 -3.13
N GLY A 76 16.51 10.65 -4.13
CA GLY A 76 17.91 10.68 -4.54
C GLY A 76 18.35 12.00 -5.21
N LYS A 77 17.40 12.84 -5.63
CA LYS A 77 17.66 14.13 -6.31
C LYS A 77 17.20 15.35 -5.52
N TYR A 78 16.16 15.19 -4.69
CA TYR A 78 15.55 16.27 -3.91
C TYR A 78 15.24 15.78 -2.50
N PRO A 79 15.28 16.65 -1.47
CA PRO A 79 14.93 16.26 -0.11
C PRO A 79 13.46 15.83 -0.04
N VAL A 80 13.22 14.63 0.50
CA VAL A 80 11.88 14.06 0.74
C VAL A 80 11.77 13.70 2.22
N SER A 81 10.58 13.88 2.79
CA SER A 81 10.30 13.48 4.17
C SER A 81 10.41 11.96 4.35
N SER A 82 11.19 11.52 5.34
CA SER A 82 11.29 10.11 5.74
C SER A 82 9.94 9.53 6.18
N ASN A 83 9.07 10.34 6.77
CA ASN A 83 7.73 9.92 7.20
C ASN A 83 6.85 9.53 6.02
N LEU A 84 6.99 10.21 4.88
CA LEU A 84 6.25 9.87 3.66
C LEU A 84 6.65 8.48 3.14
N LEU A 85 7.96 8.20 3.12
CA LEU A 85 8.48 6.89 2.72
C LEU A 85 8.02 5.79 3.67
N ALA A 86 8.12 6.03 4.99
CA ALA A 86 7.65 5.09 6.01
C ALA A 86 6.15 4.81 5.88
N TYR A 87 5.34 5.84 5.64
CA TYR A 87 3.91 5.69 5.44
C TYR A 87 3.55 4.89 4.20
N LEU A 88 4.19 5.14 3.05
CA LEU A 88 3.94 4.34 1.83
C LEU A 88 4.31 2.87 2.03
N ASN A 89 5.40 2.61 2.76
CA ASN A 89 5.82 1.28 3.13
C ASN A 89 4.76 0.58 4.01
N ARG A 90 4.31 1.24 5.09
CA ARG A 90 3.28 0.69 5.99
C ARG A 90 1.92 0.54 5.34
N LEU A 91 1.51 1.49 4.50
CA LEU A 91 0.24 1.41 3.76
C LEU A 91 0.19 0.16 2.87
N SER A 92 1.31 -0.21 2.27
CA SER A 92 1.37 -1.41 1.43
C SER A 92 1.40 -2.71 2.25
N ASP A 93 1.92 -2.68 3.47
CA ASP A 93 1.79 -3.81 4.43
C ASP A 93 0.34 -3.93 4.91
N TYR A 94 -0.32 -2.81 5.23
CA TYR A 94 -1.75 -2.76 5.58
C TYR A 94 -2.63 -3.35 4.47
N LEU A 95 -2.42 -2.97 3.21
CA LEU A 95 -3.16 -3.54 2.08
C LEU A 95 -2.94 -5.05 1.93
N PHE A 96 -1.76 -5.57 2.32
CA PHE A 96 -1.51 -7.00 2.35
C PHE A 96 -2.31 -7.68 3.46
N VAL A 97 -2.22 -7.18 4.70
CA VAL A 97 -2.96 -7.73 5.85
C VAL A 97 -4.47 -7.64 5.66
N LEU A 98 -4.97 -6.53 5.10
CA LEU A 98 -6.37 -6.36 4.73
C LEU A 98 -6.83 -7.38 3.68
N SER A 99 -6.00 -7.68 2.68
CA SER A 99 -6.35 -8.68 1.65
C SER A 99 -6.56 -10.08 2.26
N ARG A 100 -5.75 -10.44 3.27
CA ARG A 100 -5.88 -11.69 4.03
C ARG A 100 -7.17 -11.71 4.84
N LYS A 101 -7.45 -10.60 5.56
CA LYS A 101 -8.67 -10.47 6.36
C LYS A 101 -9.94 -10.60 5.51
N ILE A 102 -9.96 -9.98 4.34
CA ILE A 102 -11.07 -10.08 3.40
C ILE A 102 -11.25 -11.53 2.93
N ASN A 103 -10.17 -12.23 2.57
CA ASN A 103 -10.26 -13.63 2.16
C ASN A 103 -10.86 -14.52 3.27
N ILE A 104 -10.44 -14.31 4.51
CA ILE A 104 -10.99 -15.04 5.67
C ILE A 104 -12.46 -14.70 5.90
N ASN A 105 -12.83 -13.43 5.85
CA ASN A 105 -14.22 -12.99 6.02
C ASN A 105 -15.14 -13.56 4.93
N GLU A 106 -14.66 -13.65 3.68
CA GLU A 106 -15.38 -14.28 2.57
C GLU A 106 -15.32 -15.82 2.58
N LYS A 107 -14.72 -16.43 3.62
CA LYS A 107 -14.51 -17.89 3.75
C LYS A 107 -13.80 -18.50 2.53
N ARG A 108 -12.91 -17.72 1.89
CA ARG A 108 -12.06 -18.17 0.80
C ARG A 108 -10.72 -18.62 1.37
N ASN A 109 -10.25 -19.80 0.96
CA ASN A 109 -8.92 -20.26 1.34
C ASN A 109 -7.85 -19.34 0.72
N GLU A 110 -6.85 -19.02 1.52
CA GLU A 110 -5.63 -18.36 1.04
C GLU A 110 -4.90 -19.31 0.09
N ILE A 111 -4.41 -18.76 -1.03
CA ILE A 111 -3.63 -19.52 -2.00
C ILE A 111 -2.17 -19.41 -1.60
N PHE A 112 -1.58 -20.49 -1.14
CA PHE A 112 -0.16 -20.53 -0.78
C PHE A 112 0.67 -21.01 -1.97
N TRP A 113 1.82 -20.37 -2.16
CA TRP A 113 2.81 -20.85 -3.10
C TRP A 113 3.44 -22.13 -2.55
N VAL A 114 3.25 -23.24 -3.27
CA VAL A 114 3.84 -24.54 -2.96
C VAL A 114 5.12 -24.69 -3.77
N LYS A 115 6.25 -24.90 -3.09
CA LYS A 115 7.50 -25.25 -3.76
C LYS A 115 7.35 -26.68 -4.29
N SER A 116 7.21 -26.85 -5.60
CA SER A 116 7.34 -28.18 -6.19
C SER A 116 8.82 -28.57 -6.10
N SER A 117 9.12 -29.56 -5.27
CA SER A 117 10.36 -30.31 -5.30
C SER A 117 10.29 -31.42 -6.35
#